data_AF-A0A1V6KGJ5-F1
#
_entry.id   AF-A0A1V6KGJ5-F1
#
_cell.length_a   1.000
_cell.length_b   1.000
_cell.length_c   1.000
_cell.angle_alpha   90.00
_cell.angle_beta   90.00
_cell.angle_gamma   90.00
#
_symmetry.space_group_name_H-M   'P 1'
#
loop_
_entity.id
_entity.type
_entity.pdbx_description
1 polymer ?
#
loop_
_entity_poly.entity_id
_entity_poly.type
_entity_poly.pdbx_seq_one_letter_code
_entity_poly.pdbx_strand_id
1 'polypeptide(L)' 'MAEGHFPKGSMGPKIEAACDFIRRGGAKVIITSMENATAAVDGKAGTVISA' A
#
# COMPACT_ATOMS: atom_id res chain seq x y z
N MET A 1 -10.54 7.06 -5.40
CA MET A 1 -11.34 5.85 -5.07
C MET A 1 -12.53 5.63 -6.01
N ALA A 2 -12.86 6.57 -6.92
CA ALA A 2 -14.11 6.54 -7.68
C ALA A 2 -14.13 5.60 -8.90
N GLU A 3 -12.97 5.15 -9.38
CA GLU A 3 -12.86 4.36 -10.63
C GLU A 3 -13.04 2.84 -10.45
N GLY A 4 -13.38 2.36 -9.24
CA GLY A 4 -13.69 0.95 -9.01
C GLY A 4 -12.50 -0.02 -9.06
N HIS A 5 -11.28 0.46 -9.25
CA HIS A 5 -10.07 -0.38 -9.31
C HIS A 5 -9.78 -1.18 -8.03
N PHE A 6 -10.22 -0.70 -6.87
CA PHE A 6 -9.92 -1.32 -5.57
C PHE A 6 -11.21 -1.74 -4.86
N PRO A 7 -11.46 -3.06 -4.72
CA PRO A 7 -12.66 -3.56 -4.04
C PRO A 7 -12.75 -3.09 -2.59
N LYS A 8 -13.92 -2.59 -2.19
CA LYS A 8 -14.17 -1.98 -0.87
C LYS A 8 -14.00 -2.94 0.32
N GLY A 9 -14.10 -4.25 0.09
CA GLY A 9 -13.94 -5.26 1.15
C GLY A 9 -12.52 -5.80 1.33
N SER A 10 -11.55 -5.37 0.50
CA SER A 10 -10.20 -5.92 0.53
C SER A 10 -9.14 -4.87 0.25
N MET A 11 -8.93 -4.51 -1.01
CA MET A 11 -7.82 -3.65 -1.41
C MET A 11 -8.12 -2.16 -1.19
N GLY A 12 -9.38 -1.73 -1.33
CA GLY A 12 -9.80 -0.34 -1.14
C GLY A 12 -9.35 0.24 0.21
N PRO A 13 -9.68 -0.40 1.35
CA PRO A 13 -9.23 0.05 2.67
C PRO A 13 -7.71 0.11 2.83
N LYS A 14 -6.96 -0.77 2.14
CA LYS A 14 -5.49 -0.78 2.20
C LYS A 14 -4.89 0.43 1.49
N ILE A 15 -5.42 0.76 0.31
CA ILE A 15 -4.98 1.93 -0.45
C ILE A 15 -5.39 3.23 0.27
N GLU A 16 -6.59 3.28 0.84
CA GLU A 16 -7.06 4.45 1.60
C GLU A 16 -6.15 4.74 2.79
N ALA A 17 -5.87 3.73 3.61
CA ALA A 17 -4.96 3.86 4.75
C ALA A 17 -3.53 4.24 4.32
N ALA A 18 -3.03 3.66 3.22
CA ALA A 18 -1.71 3.98 2.70
C ALA A 18 -1.61 5.44 2.25
N CYS A 19 -2.59 5.92 1.47
CA CYS A 19 -2.65 7.31 1.04
C CYS A 19 -2.75 8.27 2.24
N ASP A 20 -3.57 7.94 3.23
CA ASP A 20 -3.73 8.78 4.42
C ASP A 20 -2.46 8.86 5.26
N PHE A 21 -1.70 7.76 5.38
CA PHE A 21 -0.40 7.78 6.04
C PHE A 21 0.59 8.71 5.33
N ILE A 22 0.69 8.62 4.00
CA ILE A 22 1.57 9.49 3.20
C ILE A 22 1.16 10.96 3.33
N ARG A 23 -0.14 11.27 3.22
CA ARG A 23 -0.66 12.65 3.37
C ARG A 23 -0.36 13.26 4.74
N ARG A 24 -0.25 12.42 5.78
CA ARG A 24 0.09 12.85 7.15
C ARG A 24 1.61 12.99 7.38
N GLY A 25 2.42 12.89 6.33
CA GLY A 25 3.88 13.04 6.41
C GLY A 25 4.65 11.71 6.52
N GLY A 26 3.98 10.58 6.38
CA GLY A 26 4.63 9.28 6.24
C GLY A 26 5.46 9.21 4.95
N ALA A 27 6.63 8.58 5.02
CA ALA A 27 7.56 8.55 3.88
C ALA A 27 7.22 7.47 2.84
N LYS A 28 6.82 6.27 3.28
CA LYS A 28 6.64 5.10 2.42
C LYS A 28 5.70 4.07 3.05
N VAL A 29 4.83 3.48 2.24
CA VAL A 29 4.01 2.32 2.57
C VAL A 29 4.29 1.21 1.58
N ILE A 30 4.27 -0.05 2.05
CA ILE A 30 4.42 -1.22 1.20
C ILE A 30 3.27 -2.18 1.46
N ILE A 31 2.53 -2.55 0.41
CA ILE A 31 1.49 -3.57 0.47
C ILE A 31 2.03 -4.82 -0.21
N THR A 32 2.11 -5.92 0.54
CA THR A 32 2.68 -7.19 0.04
C THR A 32 1.98 -8.39 0.70
N SER A 33 2.29 -9.60 0.23
CA SER A 33 1.91 -10.84 0.91
C SER A 33 2.95 -11.24 1.96
N MET A 34 2.55 -12.06 2.93
CA MET A 34 3.41 -12.45 4.06
C MET A 34 4.69 -13.17 3.60
N GLU A 35 4.60 -14.02 2.58
CA GLU A 35 5.77 -14.74 2.03
C GLU A 35 6.81 -13.78 1.42
N ASN A 36 6.39 -12.60 0.98
CA ASN A 36 7.21 -11.61 0.31
C ASN A 36 7.65 -10.48 1.25
N ALA A 37 7.37 -10.55 2.55
CA ALA A 37 7.63 -9.45 3.49
C ALA A 37 9.10 -9.01 3.50
N THR A 38 10.04 -9.97 3.58
CA THR A 38 11.48 -9.67 3.57
C THR A 38 11.92 -9.01 2.27
N ALA A 39 11.53 -9.58 1.13
CA ALA A 39 11.85 -9.02 -0.18
C ALA A 39 11.22 -7.64 -0.40
N ALA A 40 10.04 -7.40 0.17
CA ALA A 40 9.34 -6.13 0.07
C ALA A 40 10.00 -5.02 0.88
N VAL A 41 10.51 -5.31 2.09
CA VAL A 41 11.30 -4.35 2.89
C VAL A 41 12.56 -3.93 2.14
N ASP A 42 13.19 -4.88 1.43
CA ASP A 42 14.33 -4.63 0.53
C ASP A 42 13.96 -3.88 -0.77
N GLY A 43 12.68 -3.60 -1.02
CA GLY A 43 12.21 -2.94 -2.24
C GLY A 43 12.20 -3.83 -3.49
N LYS A 44 12.28 -5.15 -3.32
CA LYS A 44 12.31 -6.14 -4.41
C LYS A 44 10.95 -6.80 -4.67
N ALA A 45 9.93 -6.49 -3.86
CA ALA A 45 8.58 -7.03 -3.99
C ALA A 45 7.52 -6.08 -3.43
N GLY A 46 6.26 -6.36 -3.75
CA GLY A 46 5.11 -5.60 -3.25
C GLY A 46 4.84 -4.30 -4.00
N THR A 47 3.75 -3.64 -3.62
CA THR A 47 3.35 -2.34 -4.15
C THR A 47 3.84 -1.24 -3.21
N VAL A 48 4.70 -0.37 -3.73
CA VAL A 48 5.26 0.77 -2.97
C VAL A 48 4.43 2.02 -3.24
N ILE A 49 4.06 2.71 -2.17
CA ILE A 49 3.34 3.98 -2.20
C ILE A 49 4.18 5.01 -1.43
N SER A 50 4.51 6.12 -2.06
CA SER A 50 5.27 7.24 -1.50
C SER A 50 4.69 8.58 -1.98
N ALA A 51 5.14 9.68 -1.37
CA ALA A 51 4.82 11.04 -1.82
C ALA A 51 5.42 11.34 -3.21
#